data_AF-A0A7X6XJC5-F1
#
_entry.id   AF-A0A7X6XJC5-F1
#
_cell.length_a   1.000
_cell.length_b   1.000
_cell.length_c   1.000
_cell.angle_alpha   90.00
_cell.angle_beta   90.00
_cell.angle_gamma   90.00
#
_symmetry.space_group_name_H-M   'P 1'
#
loop_
_entity.id
_entity.type
_entity.pdbx_description
1 polymer ?
#
loop_
_entity_poly.entity_id
_entity_poly.type
_entity_poly.pdbx_seq_one_letter_code
_entity_poly.pdbx_strand_id
1 'polypeptide(L)'
;ASISLQTSPSAIREHPYLGEIVDLIGAYERLRLGSGVPATTRARLREPKLDYHLEMEGNKPVLRRVVYAPWRTVEAAEGATWEIDVKDGPCRVGVEVAAQRGRPVDPGSSGGPTVSAEQPFLEVDGKRLAWEVSLAEGQVLRYRPGWPTRVVGPRAGQTSRVASPKGITLTTGRHRVRFACAGGLRAGVLVRLILLYDDCLPASGARH
;
A
#
# COMPACT_ATOMS: atom_id res chain seq x y z
N ALA A 1 17.07 21.84 4.49
CA ALA A 1 15.74 22.35 4.91
C ALA A 1 15.22 21.46 6.04
N SER A 2 14.59 22.03 7.06
CA SER A 2 13.84 21.29 8.09
C SER A 2 12.41 21.08 7.63
N ILE A 3 11.76 20.00 8.04
CA ILE A 3 10.32 19.82 7.81
C ILE A 3 9.58 20.41 9.01
N SER A 4 8.70 21.38 8.78
CA SER A 4 7.71 21.81 9.77
C SER A 4 6.33 21.29 9.37
N LEU A 5 5.65 20.65 10.33
CA LEU A 5 4.26 20.23 10.18
C LEU A 5 3.39 21.19 10.99
N GLN A 6 2.67 22.09 10.31
CA GLN A 6 1.69 22.97 10.95
C GLN A 6 0.29 22.41 10.71
N THR A 7 -0.39 22.01 11.78
CA THR A 7 -1.77 21.53 11.75
C THR A 7 -2.43 21.75 13.11
N SER A 8 -3.76 21.72 13.17
CA SER A 8 -4.46 21.83 14.44
C SER A 8 -4.23 20.56 15.30
N PRO A 9 -4.07 20.70 16.63
CA PRO A 9 -3.91 19.56 17.54
C PRO A 9 -5.08 18.56 17.52
N SER A 10 -6.29 19.03 17.21
CA SER A 10 -7.47 18.17 17.05
C SER A 10 -7.40 17.38 15.73
N ALA A 11 -7.16 18.06 14.60
CA ALA A 11 -7.09 17.39 13.31
C ALA A 11 -5.93 16.39 13.20
N ILE A 12 -4.80 16.67 13.86
CA ILE A 12 -3.66 15.75 13.85
C ILE A 12 -3.91 14.49 14.68
N ARG A 13 -4.56 14.61 15.85
CA ARG A 13 -4.91 13.44 16.69
C ARG A 13 -5.88 12.51 16.00
N GLU A 14 -6.78 13.06 15.20
CA GLU A 14 -7.73 12.30 14.39
C GLU A 14 -7.12 11.87 13.05
N HIS A 15 -5.88 12.26 12.74
CA HIS A 15 -5.29 11.92 11.46
C HIS A 15 -4.94 10.42 11.41
N PRO A 16 -5.47 9.67 10.43
CA PRO A 16 -5.34 8.21 10.39
C PRO A 16 -3.89 7.72 10.21
N TYR A 17 -3.02 8.63 9.76
CA TYR A 17 -1.60 8.40 9.52
C TYR A 17 -0.69 9.14 10.50
N LEU A 18 -1.20 9.69 11.62
CA LEU A 18 -0.37 10.48 12.53
C LEU A 18 0.91 9.74 12.93
N GLY A 19 0.80 8.49 13.36
CA GLY A 19 1.96 7.67 13.71
C GLY A 19 2.96 7.54 12.56
N GLU A 20 2.49 7.20 11.36
CA GLU A 20 3.36 7.05 10.18
C GLU A 20 4.01 8.37 9.75
N ILE A 21 3.29 9.49 9.86
CA ILE A 21 3.82 10.83 9.57
C ILE A 21 4.91 11.20 10.57
N VAL A 22 4.67 10.98 11.87
CA VAL A 22 5.66 11.27 12.93
C VAL A 22 6.87 10.35 12.79
N ASP A 23 6.67 9.06 12.51
CA ASP A 23 7.74 8.11 12.27
C ASP A 23 8.58 8.52 11.05
N LEU A 24 7.92 8.96 9.96
CA LEU A 24 8.59 9.44 8.75
C LEU A 24 9.36 10.74 8.99
N ILE A 25 8.78 11.71 9.70
CA ILE A 25 9.45 12.95 10.09
C ILE A 25 10.66 12.61 10.97
N GLY A 26 10.50 11.74 11.96
CA GLY A 26 11.60 11.31 12.83
C GLY A 26 12.70 10.55 12.08
N ALA A 27 12.35 9.76 11.08
CA ALA A 27 13.31 9.09 10.21
C ALA A 27 14.04 10.10 9.31
N TYR A 28 13.32 11.06 8.72
CA TYR A 28 13.90 12.15 7.94
C TYR A 28 14.87 13.00 8.77
N GLU A 29 14.47 13.43 9.96
CA GLU A 29 15.32 14.24 10.83
C GLU A 29 16.57 13.47 11.28
N ARG A 30 16.46 12.16 11.56
CA ARG A 30 17.63 11.31 11.84
C ARG A 30 18.57 11.23 10.64
N LEU A 31 18.06 11.08 9.42
CA LEU A 31 18.88 11.09 8.20
C LEU A 31 19.53 12.45 7.95
N ARG A 32 18.82 13.54 8.24
CA ARG A 32 19.33 14.90 8.12
C ARG A 32 20.46 15.19 9.11
N LEU A 33 20.32 14.73 10.35
CA LEU A 33 21.29 14.92 11.42
C LEU A 33 22.47 13.93 11.35
N GLY A 34 22.26 12.73 10.83
CA GLY A 34 23.28 11.69 10.68
C GLY A 34 23.85 11.64 9.26
N SER A 35 24.93 12.38 9.02
CA SER A 35 25.78 12.41 7.80
C SER A 35 25.09 12.55 6.43
N GLY A 36 23.77 12.61 6.38
CA GLY A 36 22.98 12.70 5.15
C GLY A 36 22.91 11.39 4.37
N VAL A 37 22.01 11.39 3.38
CA VAL A 37 21.90 10.31 2.39
C VAL A 37 23.18 10.28 1.53
N PRO A 38 23.85 9.12 1.35
CA PRO A 38 25.06 9.00 0.54
C PRO A 38 24.91 9.62 -0.85
N ALA A 39 25.99 10.20 -1.40
CA ALA A 39 25.94 10.84 -2.72
C ALA A 39 25.48 9.89 -3.84
N THR A 40 25.92 8.63 -3.77
CA THR A 40 25.49 7.55 -4.68
C THR A 40 23.99 7.27 -4.56
N THR A 41 23.45 7.14 -3.35
CA THR A 41 22.01 7.00 -3.12
C THR A 41 21.23 8.22 -3.60
N ARG A 42 21.72 9.45 -3.36
CA ARG A 42 21.08 10.68 -3.85
C ARG A 42 21.02 10.76 -5.38
N ALA A 43 22.02 10.25 -6.08
CA ALA A 43 22.01 10.17 -7.54
C ALA A 43 20.89 9.24 -8.02
N ARG A 44 20.75 8.07 -7.40
CA ARG A 44 19.67 7.10 -7.69
C ARG A 44 18.27 7.68 -7.44
N LEU A 45 18.08 8.40 -6.32
CA LEU A 45 16.80 9.03 -5.98
C LEU A 45 16.37 10.13 -6.97
N ARG A 46 17.29 10.65 -7.79
CA ARG A 46 16.99 11.64 -8.85
C ARG A 46 16.61 11.00 -10.18
N GLU A 47 16.81 9.69 -10.32
CA GLU A 47 16.43 8.99 -11.54
C GLU A 47 14.90 9.07 -11.71
N PRO A 48 14.40 9.56 -12.85
CA PRO A 48 12.97 9.73 -13.05
C PRO A 48 12.26 8.38 -13.02
N LYS A 49 11.05 8.37 -12.45
CA LYS A 49 10.16 7.19 -12.38
C LYS A 49 10.64 6.07 -11.45
N LEU A 50 11.61 6.33 -10.57
CA LEU A 50 11.94 5.43 -9.47
C LEU A 50 11.37 5.97 -8.16
N ASP A 51 10.44 5.22 -7.58
CA ASP A 51 9.92 5.49 -6.26
C ASP A 51 10.63 4.62 -5.22
N TYR A 52 10.84 5.16 -4.03
CA TYR A 52 11.48 4.46 -2.92
C TYR A 52 10.66 4.61 -1.63
N HIS A 53 10.56 3.52 -0.87
CA HIS A 53 10.03 3.54 0.50
C HIS A 53 11.19 3.50 1.49
N LEU A 54 11.11 4.37 2.51
CA LEU A 54 12.01 4.33 3.65
C LEU A 54 11.53 3.25 4.63
N GLU A 55 12.36 2.25 4.85
CA GLU A 55 12.14 1.18 5.83
C GLU A 55 13.27 1.17 6.87
N MET A 56 13.01 0.51 8.00
CA MET A 56 14.03 0.23 9.02
C MET A 56 14.42 -1.25 8.94
N GLU A 57 15.67 -1.55 8.60
CA GLU A 57 16.27 -2.87 8.79
C GLU A 57 16.99 -2.90 10.14
N GLY A 58 16.33 -3.45 11.15
CA GLY A 58 16.77 -3.30 12.54
C GLY A 58 16.77 -1.82 12.92
N ASN A 59 17.96 -1.25 13.17
CA ASN A 59 18.11 0.18 13.47
C ASN A 59 18.71 0.99 12.30
N LYS A 60 18.84 0.38 11.11
CA LYS A 60 19.41 1.05 9.93
C LYS A 60 18.30 1.46 8.96
N PRO A 61 18.22 2.76 8.59
CA PRO A 61 17.28 3.18 7.57
C PRO A 61 17.76 2.75 6.18
N VAL A 62 16.86 2.15 5.41
CA VAL A 62 17.11 1.71 4.03
C VAL A 62 16.01 2.21 3.11
N LEU A 63 16.37 2.51 1.85
CA LEU A 63 15.42 2.91 0.82
C LEU A 63 15.21 1.73 -0.11
N ARG A 64 13.99 1.18 -0.13
CA ARG A 64 13.61 0.09 -1.02
C ARG A 64 12.86 0.60 -2.22
N ARG A 65 13.24 0.13 -3.41
CA ARG A 65 12.51 0.48 -4.61
C ARG A 65 11.09 -0.07 -4.55
N VAL A 66 10.13 0.76 -4.92
CA VAL A 66 8.72 0.39 -5.01
C VAL A 66 8.22 0.68 -6.41
N VAL A 67 7.40 -0.21 -6.93
CA VAL A 67 6.67 0.00 -8.19
C VAL A 67 5.19 -0.18 -7.91
N TYR A 68 4.41 0.84 -8.24
CA TYR A 68 2.96 0.77 -8.23
C TYR A 68 2.48 0.28 -9.60
N ALA A 69 1.89 -0.90 -9.64
CA ALA A 69 1.25 -1.38 -10.86
C ALA A 69 0.04 -0.49 -11.19
N PRO A 70 -0.37 -0.40 -12.47
CA PRO A 70 -1.57 0.32 -12.85
C PRO A 70 -2.81 -0.19 -12.09
N TRP A 71 -3.73 0.73 -11.79
CA TRP A 71 -5.05 0.37 -11.29
C TRP A 71 -5.78 -0.47 -12.33
N ARG A 72 -6.45 -1.52 -11.85
CA ARG A 72 -7.34 -2.36 -12.65
C ARG A 72 -8.74 -2.31 -12.05
N THR A 73 -9.72 -2.04 -12.89
CA THR A 73 -11.12 -2.18 -12.53
C THR A 73 -11.49 -3.66 -12.55
N VAL A 74 -12.13 -4.13 -11.47
CA VAL A 74 -12.73 -5.46 -11.37
C VAL A 74 -14.20 -5.28 -11.05
N GLU A 75 -15.07 -5.72 -11.95
CA GLU A 75 -16.53 -5.57 -11.83
C GLU A 75 -17.25 -6.92 -11.85
N ALA A 76 -16.62 -7.95 -12.41
CA ALA A 76 -17.19 -9.29 -12.50
C ALA A 76 -17.27 -9.94 -11.12
N ALA A 77 -18.39 -10.63 -10.84
CA ALA A 77 -18.67 -11.24 -9.54
C ALA A 77 -17.62 -12.30 -9.15
N GLU A 78 -17.13 -13.06 -10.11
CA GLU A 78 -16.08 -14.07 -9.96
C GLU A 78 -14.67 -13.51 -9.75
N GLY A 79 -14.53 -12.18 -9.89
CA GLY A 79 -13.27 -11.45 -9.85
C GLY A 79 -12.61 -11.31 -11.22
N ALA A 80 -11.29 -11.09 -11.23
CA ALA A 80 -10.52 -10.94 -12.46
C ALA A 80 -9.18 -11.67 -12.36
N THR A 81 -8.67 -12.08 -13.51
CA THR A 81 -7.34 -12.65 -13.67
C THR A 81 -6.56 -11.86 -14.71
N TRP A 82 -5.30 -11.58 -14.42
CA TRP A 82 -4.39 -10.92 -15.35
C TRP A 82 -2.97 -11.39 -15.12
N GLU A 83 -2.04 -10.92 -15.94
CA GLU A 83 -0.62 -11.21 -15.79
C GLU A 83 0.16 -9.94 -15.52
N ILE A 84 1.26 -10.11 -14.80
CA ILE A 84 2.26 -9.08 -14.57
C ILE A 84 3.63 -9.61 -14.99
N ASP A 85 4.50 -8.69 -15.39
CA ASP A 85 5.89 -8.97 -15.69
C ASP A 85 6.77 -8.29 -14.65
N VAL A 86 7.49 -9.11 -13.89
CA VAL A 86 8.43 -8.69 -12.86
C VAL A 86 9.81 -8.66 -13.50
N LYS A 87 10.24 -7.45 -13.90
CA LYS A 87 11.50 -7.26 -14.65
C LYS A 87 12.76 -7.52 -13.83
N ASP A 88 12.69 -7.21 -12.54
CA ASP A 88 13.77 -7.41 -11.58
C ASP A 88 13.22 -8.18 -10.39
N GLY A 89 14.04 -8.95 -9.69
CA GLY A 89 13.57 -9.68 -8.53
C GLY A 89 14.71 -10.03 -7.60
N PRO A 90 14.39 -10.52 -6.38
CA PRO A 90 13.04 -10.76 -5.87
C PRO A 90 12.29 -9.49 -5.45
N CYS A 91 10.95 -9.55 -5.46
CA CYS A 91 10.09 -8.49 -4.90
C CYS A 91 8.94 -9.05 -4.06
N ARG A 92 8.59 -8.36 -2.98
CA ARG A 92 7.47 -8.67 -2.09
C ARG A 92 6.20 -7.99 -2.62
N VAL A 93 5.09 -8.73 -2.62
CA VAL A 93 3.80 -8.26 -3.16
C VAL A 93 2.97 -7.59 -2.09
N GLY A 94 2.64 -6.32 -2.30
CA GLY A 94 1.55 -5.60 -1.65
C GLY A 94 0.35 -5.42 -2.57
N VAL A 95 -0.77 -4.98 -2.01
CA VAL A 95 -1.99 -4.69 -2.77
C VAL A 95 -2.75 -3.52 -2.14
N GLU A 96 -3.41 -2.76 -2.99
CA GLU A 96 -4.51 -1.90 -2.58
C GLU A 96 -5.79 -2.29 -3.31
N VAL A 97 -6.90 -2.31 -2.56
CA VAL A 97 -8.24 -2.58 -3.07
C VAL A 97 -9.12 -1.43 -2.64
N ALA A 98 -9.55 -0.61 -3.59
CA ALA A 98 -10.46 0.51 -3.36
C ALA A 98 -11.87 0.12 -3.78
N ALA A 99 -12.79 0.09 -2.82
CA ALA A 99 -14.21 -0.03 -3.08
C ALA A 99 -14.70 1.23 -3.79
N GLN A 100 -15.16 1.08 -5.04
CA GLN A 100 -15.66 2.22 -5.78
C GLN A 100 -16.97 2.70 -5.18
N ARG A 101 -17.26 3.99 -5.40
CA ARG A 101 -18.60 4.49 -5.15
C ARG A 101 -19.57 3.81 -6.10
N GLY A 102 -20.65 3.26 -5.56
CA GLY A 102 -21.74 2.77 -6.38
C GLY A 102 -22.29 3.90 -7.23
N ARG A 103 -23.03 3.53 -8.30
CA ARG A 103 -23.86 4.50 -9.01
C ARG A 103 -24.80 5.17 -7.98
N PRO A 104 -25.05 6.49 -8.05
CA PRO A 104 -26.02 7.13 -7.16
C PRO A 104 -27.34 6.36 -7.23
N VAL A 105 -27.81 5.87 -6.08
CA VAL A 105 -29.13 5.26 -5.98
C VAL A 105 -30.18 6.36 -6.11
N ASP A 106 -31.32 6.05 -6.71
CA ASP A 106 -32.42 7.00 -6.89
C ASP A 106 -32.76 7.71 -5.56
N PRO A 107 -33.06 9.03 -5.62
CA PRO A 107 -33.47 9.78 -4.44
C PRO A 107 -34.76 9.19 -3.86
N GLY A 108 -34.63 8.39 -2.80
CA GLY A 108 -35.72 7.62 -2.20
C GLY A 108 -35.27 6.32 -1.53
N SER A 109 -34.11 5.77 -1.94
CA SER A 109 -33.51 4.63 -1.23
C SER A 109 -32.80 5.07 0.04
N SER A 110 -33.31 4.62 1.19
CA SER A 110 -32.64 4.66 2.50
C SER A 110 -31.51 3.62 2.60
N GLY A 111 -30.66 3.54 1.56
CA GLY A 111 -29.56 2.59 1.50
C GLY A 111 -28.37 3.08 2.32
N GLY A 112 -27.98 2.34 3.36
CA GLY A 112 -26.65 2.46 3.96
C GLY A 112 -25.55 2.15 2.94
N PRO A 113 -24.26 2.39 3.27
CA PRO A 113 -23.17 2.16 2.34
C PRO A 113 -23.17 0.70 1.85
N THR A 114 -23.20 0.51 0.53
CA THR A 114 -23.20 -0.83 -0.07
C THR A 114 -21.84 -1.48 0.15
N VAL A 115 -21.84 -2.70 0.68
CA VAL A 115 -20.63 -3.52 0.77
C VAL A 115 -20.24 -3.93 -0.66
N SER A 116 -19.05 -3.52 -1.10
CA SER A 116 -18.56 -3.77 -2.46
C SER A 116 -17.80 -5.09 -2.54
N ALA A 117 -17.01 -5.41 -1.52
CA ALA A 117 -16.14 -6.59 -1.49
C ALA A 117 -16.13 -7.23 -0.09
N GLU A 118 -16.55 -8.49 0.00
CA GLU A 118 -16.50 -9.29 1.22
C GLU A 118 -15.36 -10.30 1.15
N GLN A 119 -14.52 -10.30 2.17
CA GLN A 119 -13.35 -11.18 2.28
C GLN A 119 -12.51 -11.20 0.99
N PRO A 120 -11.96 -10.04 0.58
CA PRO A 120 -11.14 -9.98 -0.63
C PRO A 120 -9.91 -10.89 -0.49
N PHE A 121 -9.48 -11.47 -1.59
CA PHE A 121 -8.22 -12.18 -1.68
C PHE A 121 -7.52 -11.91 -3.01
N LEU A 122 -6.19 -11.98 -2.95
CA LEU A 122 -5.31 -11.94 -4.10
C LEU A 122 -4.52 -13.24 -4.16
N GLU A 123 -4.51 -13.88 -5.32
CA GLU A 123 -3.64 -15.00 -5.62
C GLU A 123 -2.58 -14.59 -6.63
N VAL A 124 -1.35 -15.05 -6.40
CA VAL A 124 -0.26 -14.95 -7.38
C VAL A 124 0.41 -16.31 -7.47
N ASP A 125 0.36 -16.93 -8.66
CA ASP A 125 0.86 -18.29 -8.93
C ASP A 125 0.44 -19.33 -7.87
N GLY A 126 -0.85 -19.30 -7.49
CA GLY A 126 -1.43 -20.23 -6.51
C GLY A 126 -1.13 -19.92 -5.04
N LYS A 127 -0.29 -18.92 -4.73
CA LYS A 127 -0.10 -18.42 -3.36
C LYS A 127 -1.15 -17.34 -3.07
N ARG A 128 -1.75 -17.35 -1.88
CA ARG A 128 -2.89 -16.48 -1.53
C ARG A 128 -2.57 -15.48 -0.41
N LEU A 129 -2.97 -14.23 -0.62
CA LEU A 129 -3.16 -13.20 0.39
C LEU A 129 -4.68 -13.03 0.59
N ALA A 130 -5.18 -13.19 1.80
CA ALA A 130 -6.60 -13.07 2.10
C ALA A 130 -6.83 -12.22 3.35
N TRP A 131 -7.93 -11.48 3.36
CA TRP A 131 -8.29 -10.60 4.48
C TRP A 131 -9.73 -10.86 4.92
N GLU A 132 -9.94 -11.07 6.22
CA GLU A 132 -11.27 -11.23 6.81
C GLU A 132 -11.91 -9.86 7.08
N VAL A 133 -12.20 -9.12 6.00
CA VAL A 133 -12.75 -7.77 6.05
C VAL A 133 -13.86 -7.62 5.02
N SER A 134 -14.79 -6.70 5.27
CA SER A 134 -15.74 -6.21 4.28
C SER A 134 -15.40 -4.77 3.94
N LEU A 135 -15.28 -4.47 2.65
CA LEU A 135 -15.06 -3.11 2.16
C LEU A 135 -16.39 -2.53 1.71
N ALA A 136 -16.82 -1.49 2.42
CA ALA A 136 -17.89 -0.62 2.01
C ALA A 136 -17.41 0.42 1.01
N GLU A 137 -18.34 0.98 0.25
CA GLU A 137 -18.11 2.08 -0.67
C GLU A 137 -17.16 3.18 -0.11
N GLY A 138 -16.13 3.53 -0.89
CA GLY A 138 -15.16 4.55 -0.55
C GLY A 138 -14.09 4.10 0.45
N GLN A 139 -14.14 2.86 0.94
CA GLN A 139 -13.06 2.28 1.73
C GLN A 139 -11.95 1.71 0.86
N VAL A 140 -10.73 1.75 1.39
CA VAL A 140 -9.54 1.20 0.73
C VAL A 140 -8.82 0.26 1.69
N LEU A 141 -8.71 -1.01 1.32
CA LEU A 141 -7.77 -1.93 1.94
C LEU A 141 -6.36 -1.64 1.43
N ARG A 142 -5.40 -1.51 2.33
CA ARG A 142 -3.98 -1.32 2.02
C ARG A 142 -3.15 -2.39 2.72
N TYR A 143 -2.54 -3.25 1.94
CA TYR A 143 -1.55 -4.22 2.38
C TYR A 143 -0.20 -3.89 1.75
N ARG A 144 0.82 -3.67 2.57
CA ARG A 144 2.20 -3.54 2.14
C ARG A 144 3.07 -4.48 2.98
N PRO A 145 3.93 -5.31 2.37
CA PRO A 145 4.84 -6.17 3.10
C PRO A 145 5.69 -5.35 4.09
N GLY A 146 5.78 -5.81 5.35
CA GLY A 146 6.52 -5.10 6.41
C GLY A 146 5.73 -3.99 7.11
N TRP A 147 4.54 -3.64 6.62
CA TRP A 147 3.68 -2.62 7.22
C TRP A 147 2.38 -3.24 7.77
N PRO A 148 1.76 -2.64 8.79
CA PRO A 148 0.45 -3.06 9.24
C PRO A 148 -0.60 -2.92 8.13
N THR A 149 -1.40 -3.97 7.91
CA THR A 149 -2.55 -3.88 7.00
C THR A 149 -3.62 -2.98 7.59
N ARG A 150 -4.23 -2.14 6.75
CA ARG A 150 -5.27 -1.21 7.17
C ARG A 150 -6.44 -1.18 6.20
N VAL A 151 -7.62 -0.91 6.74
CA VAL A 151 -8.76 -0.40 5.97
C VAL A 151 -8.90 1.08 6.28
N VAL A 152 -8.92 1.89 5.23
CA VAL A 152 -9.01 3.36 5.30
C VAL A 152 -10.38 3.76 4.76
N GLY A 153 -11.16 4.48 5.54
CA GLY A 153 -12.46 5.02 5.14
C GLY A 153 -12.36 6.36 4.41
N PRO A 154 -13.49 6.84 3.84
CA PRO A 154 -13.53 8.07 3.04
C PRO A 154 -13.40 9.35 3.87
N ARG A 155 -13.53 9.30 5.20
CA ARG A 155 -13.36 10.45 6.10
C ARG A 155 -12.06 10.35 6.88
N ALA A 156 -11.49 11.51 7.23
CA ALA A 156 -10.35 11.58 8.13
C ALA A 156 -10.62 10.81 9.43
N GLY A 157 -9.62 10.10 9.94
CA GLY A 157 -9.69 9.30 11.16
C GLY A 157 -10.37 7.94 11.04
N GLN A 158 -11.06 7.67 9.92
CA GLN A 158 -11.60 6.34 9.68
C GLN A 158 -10.49 5.41 9.20
N THR A 159 -9.77 4.79 10.12
CA THR A 159 -8.76 3.79 9.79
C THR A 159 -8.73 2.69 10.83
N SER A 160 -8.76 1.46 10.37
CA SER A 160 -8.73 0.27 11.21
C SER A 160 -7.55 -0.60 10.81
N ARG A 161 -6.79 -1.09 11.79
CA ARG A 161 -5.78 -2.12 11.55
C ARG A 161 -6.49 -3.46 11.40
N VAL A 162 -6.04 -4.25 10.44
CA VAL A 162 -6.56 -5.61 10.20
C VAL A 162 -5.40 -6.59 10.13
N ALA A 163 -5.69 -7.89 10.23
CA ALA A 163 -4.66 -8.92 10.17
C ALA A 163 -3.89 -8.86 8.84
N SER A 164 -2.56 -8.97 8.93
CA SER A 164 -1.69 -9.06 7.76
C SER A 164 -1.51 -10.52 7.35
N PRO A 165 -1.80 -10.92 6.11
CA PRO A 165 -1.52 -12.27 5.63
C PRO A 165 -0.01 -12.51 5.49
N LYS A 166 0.37 -13.79 5.41
CA LYS A 166 1.74 -14.20 5.07
C LYS A 166 2.09 -13.69 3.67
N GLY A 167 3.17 -12.92 3.56
CA GLY A 167 3.56 -12.28 2.31
C GLY A 167 3.94 -13.25 1.20
N ILE A 168 3.83 -12.75 -0.03
CA ILE A 168 4.29 -13.42 -1.25
C ILE A 168 5.53 -12.70 -1.76
N THR A 169 6.56 -13.47 -2.13
CA THR A 169 7.73 -12.99 -2.86
C THR A 169 7.71 -13.58 -4.26
N LEU A 170 7.93 -12.73 -5.26
CA LEU A 170 8.05 -13.08 -6.66
C LEU A 170 9.50 -12.96 -7.11
N THR A 171 9.90 -13.85 -8.00
CA THR A 171 11.18 -13.77 -8.72
C THR A 171 11.00 -12.97 -10.01
N THR A 172 12.07 -12.76 -10.77
CA THR A 172 11.95 -12.22 -12.14
C THR A 172 11.08 -13.15 -13.00
N GLY A 173 10.21 -12.57 -13.83
CA GLY A 173 9.41 -13.30 -14.82
C GLY A 173 7.93 -12.91 -14.85
N ARG A 174 7.17 -13.68 -15.63
CA ARG A 174 5.73 -13.51 -15.79
C ARG A 174 4.98 -14.26 -14.70
N HIS A 175 4.07 -13.57 -14.02
CA HIS A 175 3.27 -14.10 -12.93
C HIS A 175 1.79 -13.93 -13.20
N ARG A 176 1.01 -14.95 -12.89
CA ARG A 176 -0.45 -14.92 -13.02
C ARG A 176 -1.06 -14.44 -11.72
N VAL A 177 -1.88 -13.41 -11.81
CA VAL A 177 -2.57 -12.78 -10.69
C VAL A 177 -4.07 -12.99 -10.80
N ARG A 178 -4.70 -13.33 -9.69
CA ARG A 178 -6.16 -13.36 -9.58
C ARG A 178 -6.60 -12.53 -8.37
N PHE A 179 -7.60 -11.68 -8.56
CA PHE A 179 -8.31 -11.03 -7.46
C PHE A 179 -9.75 -11.51 -7.45
N ALA A 180 -10.30 -11.83 -6.28
CA ALA A 180 -11.70 -12.17 -6.09
C ALA A 180 -12.13 -11.99 -4.62
N CYS A 181 -13.40 -12.25 -4.35
CA CYS A 181 -14.04 -12.18 -3.03
C CYS A 181 -14.69 -13.52 -2.72
N ALA A 182 -14.69 -13.97 -1.45
CA ALA A 182 -15.24 -15.28 -1.07
C ALA A 182 -16.74 -15.43 -1.40
N GLY A 183 -17.51 -14.36 -1.23
CA GLY A 183 -18.95 -14.30 -1.57
C GLY A 183 -19.26 -13.74 -2.97
N GLY A 184 -18.23 -13.56 -3.80
CA GLY A 184 -18.33 -12.81 -5.05
C GLY A 184 -18.36 -11.29 -4.85
N LEU A 185 -18.04 -10.56 -5.91
CA LEU A 185 -18.03 -9.11 -5.90
C LEU A 185 -19.45 -8.54 -6.04
N ARG A 186 -19.82 -7.57 -5.19
CA ARG A 186 -21.15 -6.96 -5.19
C ARG A 186 -21.19 -5.60 -5.90
N ALA A 187 -20.04 -4.94 -6.02
CA ALA A 187 -19.87 -3.70 -6.79
C ALA A 187 -18.41 -3.56 -7.25
N GLY A 188 -18.17 -2.76 -8.29
CA GLY A 188 -16.84 -2.54 -8.85
C GLY A 188 -15.80 -2.11 -7.83
N VAL A 189 -14.58 -2.62 -7.98
CA VAL A 189 -13.41 -2.23 -7.19
C VAL A 189 -12.25 -1.85 -8.11
N LEU A 190 -11.38 -0.98 -7.62
CA LEU A 190 -10.08 -0.76 -8.22
C LEU A 190 -9.04 -1.56 -7.43
N VAL A 191 -8.23 -2.34 -8.12
CA VAL A 191 -7.15 -3.14 -7.53
C VAL A 191 -5.83 -2.71 -8.14
N ARG A 192 -4.81 -2.49 -7.32
CA ARG A 192 -3.43 -2.33 -7.79
C ARG A 192 -2.47 -3.15 -6.95
N LEU A 193 -1.45 -3.68 -7.59
CA LEU A 193 -0.32 -4.30 -6.89
C LEU A 193 0.73 -3.24 -6.54
N ILE A 194 1.41 -3.49 -5.43
CA ILE A 194 2.60 -2.76 -5.01
C ILE A 194 3.74 -3.77 -5.01
N LEU A 195 4.74 -3.58 -5.86
CA LEU A 195 5.91 -4.45 -5.93
C LEU A 195 7.03 -3.77 -5.16
N LEU A 196 7.40 -4.35 -4.02
CA LEU A 196 8.44 -3.83 -3.15
C LEU A 196 9.69 -4.69 -3.32
N TYR A 197 10.69 -4.17 -4.00
CA TYR A 197 11.86 -4.94 -4.38
C TYR A 197 12.84 -5.06 -3.22
N ASP A 198 13.56 -6.18 -3.18
CA ASP A 198 14.55 -6.39 -2.13
C ASP A 198 15.83 -5.58 -2.36
N ASP A 199 16.01 -4.99 -3.55
CA ASP A 199 17.07 -4.01 -3.79
C ASP A 199 16.91 -2.81 -2.84
N CYS A 200 17.91 -2.60 -2.00
CA CYS A 200 17.93 -1.54 -1.01
C CYS A 200 19.13 -0.62 -1.23
N LEU A 201 18.86 0.68 -1.13
CA LEU A 201 19.89 1.70 -1.07
C LEU A 201 20.11 2.09 0.39
N PRO A 202 21.37 2.26 0.84
CA PRO A 202 21.63 2.76 2.17
C PRO A 202 21.09 4.18 2.29
N ALA A 203 20.25 4.44 3.30
CA ALA A 203 19.69 5.76 3.52
C ALA A 203 20.63 6.65 4.37
N SER A 204 21.56 6.06 5.12
CA SER A 204 22.59 6.77 5.90
C SER A 204 24.00 6.33 5.50
N GLY A 205 24.98 7.24 5.55
CA GLY A 205 26.39 6.87 5.39
C GLY A 205 26.88 5.95 6.52
N ALA A 206 27.80 5.02 6.22
CA ALA A 206 28.51 4.29 7.25
C ALA A 206 29.23 5.30 8.15
N ARG A 207 29.06 5.19 9.48
CA ARG A 207 29.96 5.87 10.40
C ARG A 207 31.30 5.16 10.27
N HIS A 208 32.28 5.83 9.65
CA HIS A 208 33.69 5.49 9.79
C HIS A 208 34.18 5.98 11.15
#